data_AF-A0A0S8JDV6-F1
#
_entry.id   AF-A0A0S8JDV6-F1
#
_cell.length_a   1.000
_cell.length_b   1.000
_cell.length_c   1.000
_cell.angle_alpha   90.00
_cell.angle_beta   90.00
_cell.angle_gamma   90.00
#
_symmetry.space_group_name_H-M   'P 1'
#
loop_
_entity.id
_entity.type
_entity.pdbx_description
1 polymer ?
#
loop_
_entity_poly.entity_id
_entity_poly.type
_entity_poly.pdbx_seq_one_letter_code
_entity_poly.pdbx_strand_id
1 'polypeptide(L)'
;MIRKYILLFLFLIATFCSGCSVEPTTKVSGKNNRYDVDLRFREFYDWLGGEDVLGPVISKKFDSEGYEYQYTAAALLVYVPNAADNQRYQLAPLGLELGLAEPPMSPDSILGHEIYPGFSNFYNRIGGVRYTGDPITEAHYNAEKGRIEQHFENLGFYHLEDDVESVHLLHYGAWKCGSICGYDSPGEAEVIIWATVGSSFDAAVRRLDPSFTGYPLTEPYTASDGFLEQIFENVVIIADLNNPGNIQLRPILGMIGIPVQAPGDYYVPEPFLEYIRRNSGLEFTGQPQTEYAALSSEVYRQCFTNLCLDYYPNTPKGLNVRPAPLGYTYKSLYYKPGVPKIDRDTISEITIRVWETYPLVANYQNQKIGVRLESGNEPLENFIPILTLVIPGSGEIKYTFPPTNQDGTSYLVLDPIDVENGTRIEYKVCVGSQKEENYCIVDDFMIWAE
;
A
#
# COMPACT_ATOMS: atom_id res chain seq x y z
N MET A 1 67.77 33.28 -32.93
CA MET A 1 67.99 32.82 -31.54
C MET A 1 66.92 33.36 -30.56
N ILE A 2 65.66 33.56 -30.99
CA ILE A 2 64.56 34.06 -30.11
C ILE A 2 63.30 33.16 -30.24
N ARG A 3 63.36 32.10 -31.05
CA ARG A 3 62.23 31.18 -31.30
C ARG A 3 62.27 29.86 -30.52
N LYS A 4 63.32 29.64 -29.70
CA LYS A 4 63.49 28.44 -28.87
C LYS A 4 63.17 28.63 -27.38
N TYR A 5 62.90 29.86 -26.93
CA TYR A 5 62.56 30.14 -25.52
C TYR A 5 61.07 30.40 -25.27
N ILE A 6 60.24 30.47 -26.31
CA ILE A 6 58.78 30.63 -26.18
C ILE A 6 58.08 29.27 -26.01
N LEU A 7 58.69 28.18 -26.49
CA LEU A 7 58.17 26.82 -26.30
C LEU A 7 58.56 26.18 -24.95
N LEU A 8 59.47 26.78 -24.18
CA LEU A 8 59.82 26.29 -22.85
C LEU A 8 59.04 26.98 -21.72
N PHE A 9 58.30 28.05 -22.02
CA PHE A 9 57.45 28.75 -21.03
C PHE A 9 55.98 28.32 -21.08
N LEU A 10 55.58 27.59 -22.14
CA LEU A 10 54.24 26.99 -22.29
C LEU A 10 54.14 25.56 -21.74
N PHE A 11 55.24 25.00 -21.22
CA PHE A 11 55.27 23.69 -20.56
C PHE A 11 55.40 23.76 -19.04
N LEU A 12 55.43 24.98 -18.46
CA LEU A 12 55.58 25.21 -17.01
C LEU A 12 54.34 25.83 -16.34
N ILE A 13 53.18 25.79 -17.01
CA ILE A 13 51.86 26.12 -16.45
C ILE A 13 50.89 24.96 -16.75
N ALA A 14 51.35 23.72 -16.53
CA ALA A 14 50.54 22.50 -16.63
C ALA A 14 50.69 21.61 -15.39
N THR A 15 51.11 22.19 -14.25
CA THR A 15 51.24 21.51 -12.97
C THR A 15 50.75 22.42 -11.86
N PHE A 16 49.45 22.71 -11.84
CA PHE A 16 48.69 23.12 -10.65
C PHE A 16 47.18 22.94 -10.93
N CYS A 17 46.78 21.73 -11.29
CA CYS A 17 45.44 21.24 -11.00
C CYS A 17 45.62 20.05 -10.06
N SER A 18 45.77 20.36 -8.76
CA SER A 18 45.46 19.41 -7.71
C SER A 18 43.98 19.08 -7.86
N GLY A 19 43.69 17.99 -8.57
CA GLY A 19 42.36 17.40 -8.56
C GLY A 19 42.06 16.99 -7.13
N CYS A 20 41.16 17.72 -6.47
CA CYS A 20 40.42 17.16 -5.36
C CYS A 20 39.73 15.92 -5.92
N SER A 21 40.25 14.75 -5.55
CA SER A 21 39.44 13.54 -5.47
C SER A 21 38.36 13.85 -4.44
N VAL A 22 37.23 14.39 -4.91
CA VAL A 22 35.98 14.29 -4.17
C VAL A 22 35.68 12.80 -4.23
N GLU A 23 36.10 12.09 -3.19
CA GLU A 23 35.45 10.82 -2.86
C GLU A 23 33.96 11.12 -2.90
N PRO A 24 33.16 10.39 -3.71
CA PRO A 24 31.74 10.42 -3.48
C PRO A 24 31.60 9.99 -2.03
N THR A 25 31.21 10.92 -1.18
CA THR A 25 30.63 10.62 0.12
C THR A 25 29.39 9.82 -0.22
N THR A 26 29.57 8.50 -0.34
CA THR A 26 28.56 7.53 -0.03
C THR A 26 28.02 7.99 1.30
N LYS A 27 26.83 8.61 1.26
CA LYS A 27 25.93 8.55 2.39
C LYS A 27 25.75 7.06 2.63
N VAL A 28 26.52 6.52 3.56
CA VAL A 28 26.30 5.19 4.11
C VAL A 28 24.97 5.32 4.85
N SER A 29 23.91 4.96 4.12
CA SER A 29 22.57 4.79 4.65
C SER A 29 22.55 3.53 5.50
N GLY A 30 22.03 3.64 6.71
CA GLY A 30 21.62 2.54 7.58
C GLY A 30 22.76 1.71 8.19
N LYS A 31 22.62 1.32 9.46
CA LYS A 31 23.39 0.21 10.05
C LYS A 31 23.06 -1.06 9.26
N ASN A 32 23.83 -1.37 8.22
CA ASN A 32 23.72 -2.64 7.51
C ASN A 32 24.18 -3.78 8.44
N ASN A 33 23.25 -4.40 9.15
CA ASN A 33 23.41 -5.80 9.53
C ASN A 33 23.39 -6.62 8.23
N ARG A 34 24.54 -6.64 7.54
CA ARG A 34 24.73 -7.44 6.32
C ARG A 34 24.83 -8.89 6.74
N TYR A 35 23.81 -9.68 6.40
CA TYR A 35 23.81 -11.12 6.62
C TYR A 35 24.32 -11.83 5.37
N ASP A 36 25.06 -12.91 5.58
CA ASP A 36 25.47 -13.79 4.48
C ASP A 36 24.33 -14.74 4.11
N VAL A 37 24.24 -15.08 2.83
CA VAL A 37 23.38 -16.17 2.36
C VAL A 37 23.88 -17.47 2.99
N ASP A 38 23.00 -18.14 3.74
CA ASP A 38 23.32 -19.43 4.34
C ASP A 38 23.65 -20.45 3.24
N LEU A 39 24.61 -21.36 3.52
CA LEU A 39 25.01 -22.41 2.57
C LEU A 39 23.82 -23.24 2.09
N ARG A 40 22.78 -23.38 2.92
CA ARG A 40 21.56 -24.08 2.55
C ARG A 40 20.83 -23.41 1.38
N PHE A 41 20.83 -22.08 1.33
CA PHE A 41 20.04 -21.32 0.36
C PHE A 41 20.83 -20.79 -0.83
N ARG A 42 22.16 -20.82 -0.77
CA ARG A 42 23.04 -20.15 -1.75
C ARG A 42 22.71 -20.47 -3.21
N GLU A 43 22.65 -21.74 -3.57
CA GLU A 43 22.36 -22.13 -4.96
C GLU A 43 20.96 -21.69 -5.42
N PHE A 44 19.98 -21.74 -4.52
CA PHE A 44 18.61 -21.34 -4.81
C PHE A 44 18.48 -19.83 -4.98
N TYR A 45 19.12 -19.07 -4.08
CA TYR A 45 19.19 -17.61 -4.14
C TYR A 45 19.89 -17.14 -5.42
N ASP A 46 21.05 -17.72 -5.75
CA ASP A 46 21.80 -17.38 -6.96
C ASP A 46 21.01 -17.72 -8.24
N TRP A 47 20.29 -18.85 -8.24
CA TRP A 47 19.44 -19.24 -9.37
C TRP A 47 18.28 -18.28 -9.62
N LEU A 48 17.70 -17.69 -8.56
CA LEU A 48 16.66 -16.65 -8.65
C LEU A 48 17.21 -15.28 -9.07
N GLY A 49 18.53 -15.14 -9.22
CA GLY A 49 19.20 -13.91 -9.62
C GLY A 49 19.88 -13.15 -8.48
N GLY A 50 19.93 -13.73 -7.28
CA GLY A 50 20.71 -13.23 -6.15
C GLY A 50 20.31 -11.82 -5.68
N GLU A 51 21.31 -11.04 -5.26
CA GLU A 51 21.11 -9.69 -4.67
C GLU A 51 20.52 -8.71 -5.69
N ASP A 52 20.81 -8.89 -6.98
CA ASP A 52 20.29 -8.02 -8.05
C ASP A 52 18.78 -8.19 -8.28
N VAL A 53 18.20 -9.33 -7.88
CA VAL A 53 16.77 -9.63 -8.07
C VAL A 53 16.02 -9.64 -6.73
N LEU A 54 16.47 -10.45 -5.78
CA LEU A 54 15.80 -10.62 -4.48
C LEU A 54 16.20 -9.55 -3.45
N GLY A 55 17.18 -8.72 -3.79
CA GLY A 55 17.81 -7.82 -2.83
C GLY A 55 18.68 -8.56 -1.80
N PRO A 56 19.30 -7.83 -0.87
CA PRO A 56 20.23 -8.42 0.09
C PRO A 56 19.51 -9.39 1.03
N VAL A 57 20.29 -10.30 1.61
CA VAL A 57 19.84 -11.09 2.76
C VAL A 57 19.78 -10.20 3.99
N ILE A 58 18.62 -10.20 4.65
CA ILE A 58 18.31 -9.27 5.75
C ILE A 58 18.09 -9.99 7.08
N SER A 59 18.22 -11.32 7.12
CA SER A 59 18.20 -12.09 8.36
C SER A 59 19.23 -13.21 8.40
N LYS A 60 19.54 -13.70 9.62
CA LYS A 60 20.13 -15.03 9.78
C LYS A 60 19.13 -16.10 9.35
N LYS A 61 19.63 -17.30 9.09
CA LYS A 61 18.79 -18.49 9.00
C LYS A 61 18.09 -18.74 10.33
N PHE A 62 16.81 -19.11 10.28
CA PHE A 62 16.04 -19.55 11.44
C PHE A 62 15.22 -20.79 11.09
N ASP A 63 14.70 -21.47 12.11
CA ASP A 63 13.95 -22.71 11.99
C ASP A 63 12.57 -22.53 12.62
N SER A 64 11.51 -22.95 11.93
CA SER A 64 10.13 -22.90 12.44
C SER A 64 9.31 -24.06 11.87
N GLU A 65 8.53 -24.73 12.71
CA GLU A 65 7.67 -25.86 12.31
C GLU A 65 8.39 -26.98 11.53
N GLY A 66 9.68 -27.14 11.76
CA GLY A 66 10.51 -28.14 11.07
C GLY A 66 10.96 -27.72 9.67
N TYR A 67 10.73 -26.47 9.26
CA TYR A 67 11.28 -25.86 8.04
C TYR A 67 12.39 -24.88 8.41
N GLU A 68 13.30 -24.63 7.47
CA GLU A 68 14.36 -23.65 7.62
C GLU A 68 14.05 -22.43 6.74
N TYR A 69 14.38 -21.24 7.22
CA TYR A 69 13.98 -19.99 6.59
C TYR A 69 15.11 -18.96 6.58
N GLN A 70 15.09 -18.07 5.59
CA GLN A 70 15.93 -16.88 5.58
C GLN A 70 15.28 -15.73 4.79
N TYR A 71 15.23 -14.53 5.37
CA TYR A 71 14.70 -13.36 4.69
C TYR A 71 15.73 -12.73 3.74
N THR A 72 15.25 -12.37 2.57
CA THR A 72 15.83 -11.39 1.65
C THR A 72 14.96 -10.13 1.68
N ALA A 73 15.40 -9.03 1.09
CA ALA A 73 14.58 -7.82 0.99
C ALA A 73 13.23 -8.11 0.28
N ALA A 74 13.25 -8.86 -0.83
CA ALA A 74 12.07 -9.14 -1.62
C ALA A 74 11.25 -10.34 -1.16
N ALA A 75 11.85 -11.35 -0.53
CA ALA A 75 11.21 -12.64 -0.31
C ALA A 75 11.66 -13.34 0.98
N LEU A 76 10.91 -14.37 1.37
CA LEU A 76 11.29 -15.33 2.41
C LEU A 76 11.64 -16.67 1.77
N LEU A 77 12.91 -17.07 1.85
CA LEU A 77 13.41 -18.35 1.36
C LEU A 77 12.98 -19.46 2.33
N VAL A 78 12.47 -20.57 1.80
CA VAL A 78 11.99 -21.71 2.59
C VAL A 78 12.68 -22.99 2.15
N TYR A 79 13.21 -23.75 3.10
CA TYR A 79 13.70 -25.10 2.92
C TYR A 79 12.82 -26.08 3.67
N VAL A 80 12.29 -27.08 2.96
CA VAL A 80 11.43 -28.13 3.52
C VAL A 80 12.21 -29.44 3.61
N PRO A 81 12.65 -29.87 4.81
CA PRO A 81 13.33 -31.15 4.97
C PRO A 81 12.44 -32.31 4.52
N ASN A 82 13.02 -33.27 3.82
CA ASN A 82 12.36 -34.49 3.31
C ASN A 82 11.30 -34.30 2.21
N ALA A 83 11.11 -33.08 1.69
CA ALA A 83 10.34 -32.89 0.47
C ALA A 83 11.04 -33.53 -0.75
N ALA A 84 10.27 -33.78 -1.81
CA ALA A 84 10.81 -34.11 -3.12
C ALA A 84 11.71 -32.97 -3.62
N ASP A 85 12.71 -33.28 -4.44
CA ASP A 85 13.75 -32.30 -4.82
C ASP A 85 13.18 -31.04 -5.48
N ASN A 86 12.06 -31.16 -6.19
CA ASN A 86 11.37 -30.02 -6.81
C ASN A 86 10.52 -29.18 -5.84
N GLN A 87 10.29 -29.64 -4.62
CA GLN A 87 9.53 -28.95 -3.57
C GLN A 87 10.39 -28.59 -2.36
N ARG A 88 11.67 -28.95 -2.39
CA ARG A 88 12.59 -28.77 -1.27
C ARG A 88 12.92 -27.31 -1.00
N TYR A 89 12.93 -26.47 -2.04
CA TYR A 89 13.17 -25.03 -1.98
C TYR A 89 11.98 -24.28 -2.54
N GLN A 90 11.48 -23.31 -1.78
CA GLN A 90 10.29 -22.53 -2.09
C GLN A 90 10.47 -21.07 -1.64
N LEU A 91 9.59 -20.19 -2.12
CA LEU A 91 9.38 -18.87 -1.54
C LEU A 91 8.09 -18.91 -0.72
N ALA A 92 8.07 -18.27 0.45
CA ALA A 92 6.85 -18.18 1.24
C ALA A 92 5.80 -17.31 0.53
N PRO A 93 4.50 -17.57 0.74
CA PRO A 93 3.40 -16.86 0.08
C PRO A 93 3.12 -15.51 0.72
N LEU A 94 4.14 -14.64 0.76
CA LEU A 94 4.07 -13.37 1.46
C LEU A 94 2.96 -12.45 0.91
N GLY A 95 2.66 -12.49 -0.38
CA GLY A 95 1.55 -11.72 -0.98
C GLY A 95 0.18 -12.10 -0.41
N LEU A 96 -0.04 -13.39 -0.15
CA LEU A 96 -1.25 -13.88 0.52
C LEU A 96 -1.26 -13.48 2.01
N GLU A 97 -0.12 -13.61 2.69
CA GLU A 97 0.01 -13.22 4.09
C GLU A 97 -0.16 -11.71 4.33
N LEU A 98 0.18 -10.90 3.33
CA LEU A 98 -0.01 -9.44 3.30
C LEU A 98 -1.49 -9.05 3.10
N GLY A 99 -2.35 -9.98 2.69
CA GLY A 99 -3.76 -9.70 2.40
C GLY A 99 -3.99 -8.86 1.15
N LEU A 100 -3.08 -8.94 0.17
CA LEU A 100 -3.11 -8.14 -1.07
C LEU A 100 -4.01 -8.73 -2.16
N ALA A 101 -4.65 -9.87 -1.91
CA ALA A 101 -5.43 -10.57 -2.93
C ALA A 101 -6.75 -9.84 -3.24
N GLU A 102 -7.03 -9.70 -4.53
CA GLU A 102 -8.26 -9.12 -5.07
C GLU A 102 -9.17 -10.18 -5.68
N PRO A 103 -10.49 -9.91 -5.76
CA PRO A 103 -11.36 -10.66 -6.65
C PRO A 103 -10.95 -10.42 -8.12
N PRO A 104 -10.96 -11.45 -8.99
CA PRO A 104 -10.63 -11.26 -10.41
C PRO A 104 -11.68 -10.40 -11.11
N MET A 105 -11.25 -9.58 -12.09
CA MET A 105 -12.12 -8.68 -12.87
C MET A 105 -13.30 -9.40 -13.54
N SER A 106 -13.13 -10.67 -13.92
CA SER A 106 -14.21 -11.52 -14.41
C SER A 106 -14.44 -12.66 -13.43
N PRO A 107 -15.60 -12.71 -12.74
CA PRO A 107 -15.94 -13.81 -11.83
C PRO A 107 -15.98 -15.18 -12.53
N ASP A 108 -16.17 -15.20 -13.84
CA ASP A 108 -16.16 -16.42 -14.68
C ASP A 108 -14.76 -16.75 -15.25
N SER A 109 -13.73 -15.96 -14.91
CA SER A 109 -12.35 -16.24 -15.34
C SER A 109 -11.87 -17.55 -14.73
N ILE A 110 -11.76 -18.59 -15.55
CA ILE A 110 -11.15 -19.88 -15.18
C ILE A 110 -9.66 -19.69 -14.84
N LEU A 111 -9.03 -18.61 -15.33
CA LEU A 111 -7.60 -18.32 -15.20
C LEU A 111 -7.26 -17.39 -14.03
N GLY A 112 -8.25 -16.85 -13.31
CA GLY A 112 -8.00 -15.85 -12.27
C GLY A 112 -7.58 -14.50 -12.86
N HIS A 113 -6.54 -13.90 -12.28
CA HIS A 113 -5.93 -12.62 -12.71
C HIS A 113 -4.97 -12.83 -13.89
N GLU A 114 -4.85 -11.84 -14.78
CA GLU A 114 -3.93 -11.92 -15.92
C GLU A 114 -2.55 -11.32 -15.60
N ILE A 115 -1.47 -11.99 -16.04
CA ILE A 115 -0.12 -11.44 -15.88
C ILE A 115 0.04 -10.27 -16.84
N TYR A 116 0.41 -9.10 -16.31
CA TYR A 116 0.68 -7.93 -17.12
C TYR A 116 1.76 -8.19 -18.17
N PRO A 117 1.55 -7.83 -19.46
CA PRO A 117 2.52 -8.12 -20.52
C PRO A 117 3.94 -7.61 -20.26
N GLY A 118 4.07 -6.47 -19.56
CA GLY A 118 5.38 -5.92 -19.16
C GLY A 118 6.14 -6.83 -18.18
N PHE A 119 5.43 -7.67 -17.44
CA PHE A 119 6.01 -8.58 -16.45
C PHE A 119 6.22 -10.01 -16.96
N SER A 120 5.60 -10.41 -18.08
CA SER A 120 5.62 -11.81 -18.51
C SER A 120 7.03 -12.37 -18.76
N ASN A 121 7.94 -11.57 -19.31
CA ASN A 121 9.33 -12.00 -19.52
C ASN A 121 10.07 -12.22 -18.20
N PHE A 122 9.91 -11.30 -17.26
CA PHE A 122 10.51 -11.39 -15.94
C PHE A 122 9.95 -12.57 -15.14
N TYR A 123 8.63 -12.73 -15.13
CA TYR A 123 7.90 -13.85 -14.52
C TYR A 123 8.48 -15.20 -14.96
N ASN A 124 8.60 -15.42 -16.27
CA ASN A 124 9.15 -16.66 -16.82
C ASN A 124 10.63 -16.86 -16.45
N ARG A 125 11.42 -15.80 -16.43
CA ARG A 125 12.86 -15.84 -16.11
C ARG A 125 13.13 -16.29 -14.68
N ILE A 126 12.32 -15.87 -13.72
CA ILE A 126 12.49 -16.26 -12.30
C ILE A 126 11.74 -17.55 -11.94
N GLY A 127 11.28 -18.30 -12.96
CA GLY A 127 10.69 -19.63 -12.82
C GLY A 127 9.17 -19.68 -12.69
N GLY A 128 8.49 -18.57 -12.99
CA GLY A 128 7.04 -18.46 -13.12
C GLY A 128 6.28 -18.93 -11.88
N VAL A 129 5.15 -19.61 -12.11
CA VAL A 129 4.20 -20.03 -11.06
C VAL A 129 4.86 -20.82 -9.93
N ARG A 130 5.93 -21.56 -10.22
CA ARG A 130 6.62 -22.38 -9.22
C ARG A 130 7.23 -21.56 -8.08
N TYR A 131 7.70 -20.34 -8.36
CA TYR A 131 8.39 -19.51 -7.38
C TYR A 131 7.69 -18.18 -7.15
N THR A 132 7.12 -17.58 -8.18
CA THR A 132 6.34 -16.35 -8.06
C THR A 132 4.94 -16.61 -7.51
N GLY A 133 4.36 -17.77 -7.83
CA GLY A 133 2.95 -18.08 -7.58
C GLY A 133 2.03 -17.55 -8.68
N ASP A 134 0.73 -17.73 -8.46
CA ASP A 134 -0.31 -17.15 -9.33
C ASP A 134 -0.45 -15.63 -9.07
N PRO A 135 -0.87 -14.83 -10.07
CA PRO A 135 -1.22 -13.44 -9.85
C PRO A 135 -2.45 -13.35 -8.93
N ILE A 136 -2.38 -12.45 -7.95
CA ILE A 136 -3.45 -12.22 -6.96
C ILE A 136 -4.13 -10.85 -7.12
N THR A 137 -3.61 -10.02 -8.04
CA THR A 137 -4.21 -8.77 -8.50
C THR A 137 -4.03 -8.63 -10.01
N GLU A 138 -4.81 -7.75 -10.63
CA GLU A 138 -4.43 -7.16 -11.90
C GLU A 138 -3.26 -6.17 -11.70
N ALA A 139 -2.62 -5.74 -12.78
CA ALA A 139 -1.61 -4.70 -12.68
C ALA A 139 -2.25 -3.31 -12.56
N HIS A 140 -1.69 -2.48 -11.69
CA HIS A 140 -2.18 -1.14 -11.43
C HIS A 140 -1.05 -0.11 -11.43
N TYR A 141 -1.43 1.15 -11.60
CA TYR A 141 -0.51 2.27 -11.47
C TYR A 141 -0.59 2.83 -10.06
N ASN A 142 0.54 2.82 -9.35
CA ASN A 142 0.69 3.42 -8.04
C ASN A 142 1.19 4.86 -8.19
N ALA A 143 0.28 5.82 -8.03
CA ALA A 143 0.59 7.24 -8.23
C ALA A 143 1.51 7.84 -7.16
N GLU A 144 1.51 7.30 -5.95
CA GLU A 144 2.38 7.77 -4.86
C GLU A 144 3.84 7.38 -5.11
N LYS A 145 4.04 6.19 -5.69
CA LYS A 145 5.37 5.62 -5.96
C LYS A 145 5.85 5.80 -7.40
N GLY A 146 4.99 6.28 -8.31
CA GLY A 146 5.33 6.48 -9.72
C GLY A 146 5.69 5.18 -10.44
N ARG A 147 5.00 4.08 -10.10
CA ARG A 147 5.33 2.74 -10.61
C ARG A 147 4.09 1.99 -11.08
N ILE A 148 4.27 1.10 -12.04
CA ILE A 148 3.27 0.06 -12.34
C ILE A 148 3.66 -1.16 -11.52
N GLU A 149 2.71 -1.74 -10.81
CA GLU A 149 2.96 -2.91 -9.97
C GLU A 149 1.87 -3.97 -10.12
N GLN A 150 2.21 -5.22 -9.79
CA GLN A 150 1.29 -6.35 -9.74
C GLN A 150 1.71 -7.29 -8.62
N HIS A 151 0.72 -7.81 -7.89
CA HIS A 151 0.96 -8.69 -6.76
C HIS A 151 0.72 -10.16 -7.16
N PHE A 152 1.59 -11.04 -6.66
CA PHE A 152 1.52 -12.49 -6.81
C PHE A 152 1.55 -13.14 -5.43
N GLU A 153 1.24 -14.43 -5.34
CA GLU A 153 1.19 -15.15 -4.07
C GLU A 153 2.49 -15.02 -3.26
N ASN A 154 3.66 -15.14 -3.90
CA ASN A 154 4.95 -15.17 -3.20
C ASN A 154 5.77 -13.88 -3.35
N LEU A 155 5.52 -13.08 -4.40
CA LEU A 155 6.31 -11.90 -4.76
C LEU A 155 5.39 -10.76 -5.25
N GLY A 156 5.91 -9.54 -5.23
CA GLY A 156 5.27 -8.40 -5.91
C GLY A 156 6.23 -7.83 -6.93
N PHE A 157 5.75 -7.52 -8.13
CA PHE A 157 6.57 -6.95 -9.21
C PHE A 157 6.24 -5.49 -9.40
N TYR A 158 7.25 -4.71 -9.78
CA TYR A 158 7.01 -3.35 -10.27
C TYR A 158 8.03 -2.94 -11.32
N HIS A 159 7.69 -1.93 -12.11
CA HIS A 159 8.65 -1.13 -12.86
C HIS A 159 8.28 0.35 -12.70
N LEU A 160 9.26 1.25 -12.80
CA LEU A 160 8.98 2.69 -12.73
C LEU A 160 8.29 3.14 -14.02
N GLU A 161 7.49 4.21 -13.94
CA GLU A 161 6.79 4.73 -15.12
C GLU A 161 7.75 5.19 -16.22
N ASP A 162 8.91 5.72 -15.84
CA ASP A 162 9.97 6.20 -16.74
C ASP A 162 11.00 5.12 -17.12
N ASP A 163 10.95 3.93 -16.51
CA ASP A 163 11.78 2.78 -16.85
C ASP A 163 10.94 1.50 -16.91
N VAL A 164 10.32 1.29 -18.08
CA VAL A 164 9.45 0.13 -18.33
C VAL A 164 10.22 -1.16 -18.66
N GLU A 165 11.53 -1.08 -18.89
CA GLU A 165 12.36 -2.25 -19.22
C GLU A 165 12.91 -2.94 -17.95
N SER A 166 13.07 -2.18 -16.87
CA SER A 166 13.58 -2.68 -15.59
C SER A 166 12.46 -3.11 -14.64
N VAL A 167 12.21 -4.42 -14.61
CA VAL A 167 11.30 -5.04 -13.64
C VAL A 167 12.05 -5.38 -12.36
N HIS A 168 11.51 -4.92 -11.23
CA HIS A 168 12.02 -5.09 -9.88
C HIS A 168 11.00 -5.79 -8.99
N LEU A 169 11.43 -6.20 -7.79
CA LEU A 169 10.57 -6.81 -6.79
C LEU A 169 10.22 -5.84 -5.66
N LEU A 170 8.95 -5.84 -5.26
CA LEU A 170 8.51 -5.23 -4.01
C LEU A 170 9.16 -5.95 -2.83
N HIS A 171 9.52 -5.18 -1.81
CA HIS A 171 10.26 -5.69 -0.65
C HIS A 171 9.35 -6.37 0.37
N TYR A 172 8.67 -7.45 -0.02
CA TYR A 172 7.78 -8.21 0.86
C TYR A 172 8.52 -8.81 2.05
N GLY A 173 9.74 -9.31 1.83
CA GLY A 173 10.56 -9.90 2.89
C GLY A 173 10.94 -8.86 3.96
N ALA A 174 11.33 -7.65 3.54
CA ALA A 174 11.59 -6.54 4.46
C ALA A 174 10.33 -6.13 5.22
N TRP A 175 9.19 -6.01 4.53
CA TRP A 175 7.92 -5.69 5.18
C TRP A 175 7.56 -6.74 6.23
N LYS A 176 7.63 -8.03 5.88
CA LYS A 176 7.23 -9.14 6.74
C LYS A 176 8.15 -9.31 7.93
N CYS A 177 9.46 -9.18 7.71
CA CYS A 177 10.44 -9.24 8.78
C CYS A 177 10.32 -8.02 9.71
N GLY A 178 9.96 -6.87 9.13
CA GLY A 178 9.79 -5.62 9.85
C GLY A 178 11.09 -5.19 10.55
N SER A 179 10.93 -4.64 11.75
CA SER A 179 12.05 -4.12 12.57
C SER A 179 13.06 -5.19 12.99
N ILE A 180 12.69 -6.47 13.02
CA ILE A 180 13.59 -7.59 13.36
C ILE A 180 14.79 -7.61 12.42
N CYS A 181 14.58 -7.27 11.15
CA CYS A 181 15.65 -7.22 10.16
C CYS A 181 16.39 -5.88 10.13
N GLY A 182 15.79 -4.81 10.66
CA GLY A 182 16.37 -3.45 10.65
C GLY A 182 16.73 -2.97 9.24
N TYR A 183 16.00 -3.42 8.22
CA TYR A 183 16.27 -3.11 6.82
C TYR A 183 15.29 -2.07 6.30
N ASP A 184 15.83 -0.91 5.92
CA ASP A 184 15.06 0.17 5.31
C ASP A 184 14.93 -0.09 3.80
N SER A 185 13.70 -0.28 3.33
CA SER A 185 13.45 -0.44 1.91
C SER A 185 13.57 0.89 1.17
N PRO A 186 14.13 0.91 -0.05
CA PRO A 186 13.98 2.05 -0.96
C PRO A 186 12.50 2.40 -1.12
N GLY A 187 12.19 3.69 -1.22
CA GLY A 187 10.81 4.16 -1.28
C GLY A 187 10.03 3.54 -2.45
N GLU A 188 10.70 3.30 -3.56
CA GLU A 188 10.18 2.70 -4.79
C GLU A 188 9.94 1.19 -4.68
N ALA A 189 10.50 0.50 -3.68
CA ALA A 189 10.31 -0.94 -3.45
C ALA A 189 9.39 -1.22 -2.25
N GLU A 190 9.02 -0.19 -1.49
CA GLU A 190 8.16 -0.30 -0.31
C GLU A 190 6.77 -0.84 -0.66
N VAL A 191 6.23 -1.68 0.21
CA VAL A 191 4.88 -2.24 0.07
C VAL A 191 3.86 -1.27 0.67
N ILE A 192 2.85 -0.87 -0.10
CA ILE A 192 1.73 -0.08 0.42
C ILE A 192 0.58 -1.02 0.73
N ILE A 193 0.13 -1.01 1.98
CA ILE A 193 -1.10 -1.70 2.41
C ILE A 193 -2.23 -0.69 2.40
N TRP A 194 -3.27 -0.97 1.62
CA TRP A 194 -4.40 -0.08 1.42
C TRP A 194 -5.42 -0.23 2.54
N ALA A 195 -6.35 0.72 2.64
CA ALA A 195 -7.48 0.59 3.55
C ALA A 195 -8.41 -0.56 3.11
N THR A 196 -9.37 -0.95 3.95
CA THR A 196 -10.37 -1.93 3.53
C THR A 196 -11.58 -1.27 2.89
N VAL A 197 -12.14 -1.86 1.84
CA VAL A 197 -13.43 -1.41 1.32
C VAL A 197 -14.49 -1.63 2.41
N GLY A 198 -15.25 -0.59 2.72
CA GLY A 198 -16.36 -0.72 3.66
C GLY A 198 -17.44 -1.64 3.10
N SER A 199 -18.02 -2.49 3.94
CA SER A 199 -19.14 -3.37 3.57
C SER A 199 -20.30 -2.63 2.88
N SER A 200 -20.57 -1.39 3.30
CA SER A 200 -21.58 -0.51 2.68
C SER A 200 -21.25 -0.13 1.23
N PHE A 201 -20.00 -0.25 0.81
CA PHE A 201 -19.49 0.12 -0.52
C PHE A 201 -19.11 -1.09 -1.38
N ASP A 202 -19.00 -2.31 -0.84
CA ASP A 202 -18.59 -3.53 -1.56
C ASP A 202 -19.36 -3.78 -2.86
N ALA A 203 -20.68 -3.56 -2.84
CA ALA A 203 -21.51 -3.76 -4.02
C ALA A 203 -21.23 -2.72 -5.11
N ALA A 204 -20.97 -1.46 -4.73
CA ALA A 204 -20.63 -0.41 -5.67
C ALA A 204 -19.22 -0.58 -6.22
N VAL A 205 -18.23 -0.88 -5.39
CA VAL A 205 -16.85 -1.09 -5.83
C VAL A 205 -16.77 -2.26 -6.80
N ARG A 206 -17.46 -3.38 -6.51
CA ARG A 206 -17.56 -4.51 -7.47
C ARG A 206 -18.23 -4.15 -8.80
N ARG A 207 -19.15 -3.19 -8.80
CA ARG A 207 -19.81 -2.71 -10.03
C ARG A 207 -18.93 -1.71 -10.80
N LEU A 208 -18.17 -0.89 -10.09
CA LEU A 208 -17.30 0.13 -10.66
C LEU A 208 -15.98 -0.44 -11.18
N ASP A 209 -15.53 -1.57 -10.63
CA ASP A 209 -14.23 -2.19 -10.88
C ASP A 209 -13.04 -1.41 -10.27
N PRO A 210 -12.05 -2.09 -9.66
CA PRO A 210 -10.86 -1.43 -9.10
C PRO A 210 -10.07 -0.59 -10.11
N SER A 211 -10.07 -0.94 -11.41
CA SER A 211 -9.42 -0.11 -12.43
C SER A 211 -10.05 1.28 -12.58
N PHE A 212 -11.32 1.43 -12.18
CA PHE A 212 -12.01 2.71 -12.13
C PHE A 212 -11.81 3.44 -10.80
N THR A 213 -12.02 2.76 -9.67
CA THR A 213 -11.96 3.42 -8.35
C THR A 213 -10.55 3.67 -7.87
N GLY A 214 -9.62 2.81 -8.27
CA GLY A 214 -8.34 2.60 -7.58
C GLY A 214 -8.56 2.06 -6.16
N TYR A 215 -7.51 2.06 -5.35
CA TYR A 215 -7.56 1.55 -3.99
C TYR A 215 -8.18 2.52 -2.98
N PRO A 216 -8.81 2.00 -1.92
CA PRO A 216 -9.29 2.82 -0.82
C PRO A 216 -8.11 3.48 -0.08
N LEU A 217 -8.17 4.81 0.03
CA LEU A 217 -7.21 5.63 0.75
C LEU A 217 -7.60 5.85 2.21
N THR A 218 -8.84 5.57 2.58
CA THR A 218 -9.38 5.70 3.93
C THR A 218 -10.29 4.53 4.26
N GLU A 219 -10.47 4.25 5.55
CA GLU A 219 -11.64 3.51 6.01
C GLU A 219 -12.92 4.35 5.78
N PRO A 220 -14.12 3.74 5.77
CA PRO A 220 -15.38 4.46 5.77
C PRO A 220 -15.51 5.39 6.98
N TYR A 221 -16.01 6.61 6.75
CA TYR A 221 -16.23 7.59 7.80
C TYR A 221 -17.43 8.49 7.49
N THR A 222 -17.99 9.15 8.51
CA THR A 222 -19.04 10.14 8.29
C THR A 222 -18.41 11.49 7.93
N ALA A 223 -18.66 11.97 6.72
CA ALA A 223 -18.22 13.28 6.26
C ALA A 223 -18.97 14.42 6.99
N SER A 224 -18.47 15.65 6.88
CA SER A 224 -19.04 16.81 7.58
C SER A 224 -20.47 17.17 7.15
N ASP A 225 -20.90 16.70 5.98
CA ASP A 225 -22.25 16.85 5.44
C ASP A 225 -23.20 15.70 5.83
N GLY A 226 -22.72 14.74 6.63
CA GLY A 226 -23.53 13.65 7.18
C GLY A 226 -23.61 12.40 6.30
N PHE A 227 -22.99 12.39 5.13
CA PHE A 227 -22.90 11.19 4.31
C PHE A 227 -21.88 10.20 4.89
N LEU A 228 -22.16 8.90 4.76
CA LEU A 228 -21.11 7.89 4.86
C LEU A 228 -20.23 8.03 3.63
N GLU A 229 -18.92 8.12 3.83
CA GLU A 229 -17.95 8.41 2.78
C GLU A 229 -16.74 7.47 2.88
N GLN A 230 -16.25 7.05 1.72
CA GLN A 230 -14.94 6.42 1.60
C GLN A 230 -14.19 7.02 0.41
N ILE A 231 -12.93 7.38 0.64
CA ILE A 231 -12.06 7.98 -0.38
C ILE A 231 -11.25 6.85 -1.03
N PHE A 232 -11.29 6.79 -2.36
CA PHE A 232 -10.44 5.92 -3.18
C PHE A 232 -9.44 6.77 -3.97
N GLU A 233 -8.43 6.17 -4.61
CA GLU A 233 -7.41 6.89 -5.37
C GLU A 233 -8.02 7.81 -6.44
N ASN A 234 -9.03 7.34 -7.17
CA ASN A 234 -9.55 8.03 -8.35
C ASN A 234 -10.88 8.74 -8.09
N VAL A 235 -11.70 8.21 -7.17
CA VAL A 235 -13.06 8.69 -6.89
C VAL A 235 -13.35 8.69 -5.40
N VAL A 236 -14.42 9.38 -5.01
CA VAL A 236 -14.94 9.34 -3.64
C VAL A 236 -16.35 8.80 -3.69
N ILE A 237 -16.63 7.75 -2.91
CA ILE A 237 -17.93 7.09 -2.87
C ILE A 237 -18.65 7.53 -1.61
N ILE A 238 -19.92 7.92 -1.75
CA ILE A 238 -20.79 8.33 -0.65
C ILE A 238 -22.10 7.54 -0.64
N ALA A 239 -22.67 7.36 0.55
CA ALA A 239 -23.97 6.75 0.77
C ALA A 239 -24.77 7.54 1.81
N ASP A 240 -26.09 7.62 1.62
CA ASP A 240 -27.00 8.17 2.62
C ASP A 240 -27.11 7.19 3.80
N LEU A 241 -26.85 7.65 5.02
CA LEU A 241 -26.97 6.83 6.23
C LEU A 241 -28.39 6.27 6.44
N ASN A 242 -29.41 6.95 5.93
CA ASN A 242 -30.81 6.51 6.04
C ASN A 242 -31.21 5.54 4.91
N ASN A 243 -30.41 5.46 3.85
CA ASN A 243 -30.61 4.56 2.73
C ASN A 243 -29.26 4.16 2.13
N PRO A 244 -28.48 3.30 2.83
CA PRO A 244 -27.11 2.97 2.45
C PRO A 244 -26.99 2.24 1.11
N GLY A 245 -28.10 1.74 0.55
CA GLY A 245 -28.13 1.17 -0.80
C GLY A 245 -28.09 2.20 -1.93
N ASN A 246 -28.28 3.50 -1.66
CA ASN A 246 -28.21 4.57 -2.64
C ASN A 246 -26.79 5.16 -2.69
N ILE A 247 -25.93 4.51 -3.47
CA ILE A 247 -24.51 4.84 -3.58
C ILE A 247 -24.29 5.85 -4.71
N GLN A 248 -23.47 6.87 -4.46
CA GLN A 248 -23.15 7.93 -5.42
C GLN A 248 -21.66 8.23 -5.44
N LEU A 249 -21.17 8.71 -6.57
CA LEU A 249 -19.85 9.34 -6.64
C LEU A 249 -19.97 10.79 -6.22
N ARG A 250 -19.10 11.22 -5.29
CA ARG A 250 -19.01 12.62 -4.93
C ARG A 250 -18.39 13.41 -6.10
N PRO A 251 -18.98 14.55 -6.51
CA PRO A 251 -18.45 15.36 -7.61
C PRO A 251 -17.23 16.17 -7.17
N ILE A 252 -16.10 15.48 -6.98
CA ILE A 252 -14.90 16.05 -6.35
C ILE A 252 -14.20 17.12 -7.20
N LEU A 253 -14.41 17.15 -8.52
CA LEU A 253 -13.68 18.06 -9.43
C LEU A 253 -13.80 19.53 -9.01
N GLY A 254 -15.02 20.02 -8.84
CA GLY A 254 -15.26 21.40 -8.40
C GLY A 254 -14.79 21.67 -6.97
N MET A 255 -14.80 20.65 -6.12
CA MET A 255 -14.34 20.76 -4.72
C MET A 255 -12.83 20.96 -4.67
N ILE A 256 -12.07 20.22 -5.47
CA ILE A 256 -10.61 20.33 -5.54
C ILE A 256 -10.12 21.45 -6.50
N GLY A 257 -11.04 22.31 -6.97
CA GLY A 257 -10.71 23.48 -7.78
C GLY A 257 -10.47 23.21 -9.27
N ILE A 258 -10.82 22.03 -9.78
CA ILE A 258 -10.84 21.77 -11.23
C ILE A 258 -12.09 22.45 -11.82
N PRO A 259 -11.94 23.34 -12.82
CA PRO A 259 -13.08 24.02 -13.41
C PRO A 259 -14.09 23.05 -14.02
N VAL A 260 -15.33 23.08 -13.52
CA VAL A 260 -16.46 22.32 -14.07
C VAL A 260 -17.22 23.26 -15.01
N GLN A 261 -17.29 22.91 -16.29
CA GLN A 261 -18.07 23.65 -17.28
C GLN A 261 -19.43 22.96 -17.46
N ALA A 262 -20.44 23.66 -17.99
CA ALA A 262 -21.69 22.97 -18.31
C ALA A 262 -21.40 21.80 -19.30
N PRO A 263 -22.13 20.67 -19.20
CA PRO A 263 -22.00 19.59 -20.17
C PRO A 263 -22.11 20.15 -21.59
N GLY A 264 -21.07 19.95 -22.39
CA GLY A 264 -20.99 20.42 -23.77
C GLY A 264 -20.82 19.25 -24.72
N ASP A 265 -21.04 19.50 -26.01
CA ASP A 265 -20.74 18.56 -27.10
C ASP A 265 -19.23 18.49 -27.34
N TYR A 266 -18.47 18.15 -26.30
CA TYR A 266 -17.03 17.95 -26.39
C TYR A 266 -16.74 16.63 -27.09
N TYR A 267 -15.82 16.66 -28.05
CA TYR A 267 -15.30 15.44 -28.65
C TYR A 267 -14.58 14.60 -27.58
N VAL A 268 -14.92 13.30 -27.54
CA VAL A 268 -14.26 12.32 -26.66
C VAL A 268 -13.42 11.40 -27.55
N PRO A 269 -12.08 11.37 -27.39
CA PRO A 269 -11.20 10.51 -28.18
C PRO A 269 -11.49 9.01 -28.00
N GLU A 270 -11.19 8.22 -29.03
CA GLU A 270 -11.46 6.78 -29.03
C GLU A 270 -10.84 6.01 -27.85
N PRO A 271 -9.58 6.28 -27.41
CA PRO A 271 -9.03 5.60 -26.24
C PRO A 271 -9.87 5.80 -24.97
N PHE A 272 -10.44 7.00 -24.76
CA PHE A 272 -11.32 7.27 -23.63
C PHE A 272 -12.68 6.61 -23.81
N LEU A 273 -13.24 6.60 -25.03
CA LEU A 273 -14.48 5.87 -25.29
C LEU A 273 -14.32 4.36 -25.05
N GLU A 274 -13.19 3.77 -25.45
CA GLU A 274 -12.88 2.36 -25.19
C GLU A 274 -12.78 2.07 -23.70
N TYR A 275 -12.05 2.90 -22.94
CA TYR A 275 -11.96 2.80 -21.49
C TYR A 275 -13.36 2.90 -20.84
N ILE A 276 -14.15 3.90 -21.21
CA ILE A 276 -15.49 4.10 -20.64
C ILE A 276 -16.38 2.89 -20.92
N ARG A 277 -16.35 2.33 -22.14
CA ARG A 277 -17.15 1.16 -22.52
C ARG A 277 -16.76 -0.12 -21.76
N ARG A 278 -15.47 -0.30 -21.46
CA ARG A 278 -14.95 -1.50 -20.79
C ARG A 278 -15.22 -1.49 -19.29
N ASN A 279 -15.22 -0.30 -18.68
CA ASN A 279 -15.39 -0.13 -17.24
C ASN A 279 -16.83 0.30 -16.93
N SER A 280 -17.00 1.31 -16.08
CA SER A 280 -18.28 1.73 -15.49
C SER A 280 -19.24 2.46 -16.44
N GLY A 281 -18.88 2.70 -17.70
CA GLY A 281 -19.73 3.44 -18.64
C GLY A 281 -19.93 4.92 -18.28
N LEU A 282 -20.79 5.58 -19.07
CA LEU A 282 -21.12 7.00 -18.88
C LEU A 282 -22.03 7.25 -17.66
N GLU A 283 -22.70 6.22 -17.13
CA GLU A 283 -23.51 6.33 -15.91
C GLU A 283 -22.65 6.81 -14.73
N PHE A 284 -21.44 6.26 -14.61
CA PHE A 284 -20.52 6.60 -13.52
C PHE A 284 -19.43 7.58 -13.93
N THR A 285 -18.95 7.53 -15.18
CA THR A 285 -17.97 8.52 -15.65
C THR A 285 -18.59 9.91 -15.77
N GLY A 286 -19.83 9.98 -16.24
CA GLY A 286 -20.54 11.21 -16.55
C GLY A 286 -20.22 11.79 -17.92
N GLN A 287 -20.78 12.96 -18.21
CA GLN A 287 -20.60 13.67 -19.48
C GLN A 287 -19.28 14.45 -19.49
N PRO A 288 -18.63 14.63 -20.66
CA PRO A 288 -17.40 15.41 -20.73
C PRO A 288 -17.65 16.87 -20.29
N GLN A 289 -16.73 17.39 -19.48
CA GLN A 289 -16.76 18.74 -18.90
C GLN A 289 -15.65 19.63 -19.45
N THR A 290 -14.65 19.06 -20.13
CA THR A 290 -13.53 19.78 -20.74
C THR A 290 -13.26 19.29 -22.16
N GLU A 291 -12.55 20.11 -22.92
CA GLU A 291 -11.87 19.64 -24.13
C GLU A 291 -10.79 18.61 -23.78
N TYR A 292 -10.43 17.78 -24.77
CA TYR A 292 -9.26 16.93 -24.71
C TYR A 292 -8.01 17.77 -24.94
N ALA A 293 -7.12 17.83 -23.95
CA ALA A 293 -5.96 18.72 -23.98
C ALA A 293 -4.69 18.02 -23.47
N ALA A 294 -3.53 18.49 -23.93
CA ALA A 294 -2.25 18.05 -23.40
C ALA A 294 -2.07 18.60 -21.97
N LEU A 295 -1.84 17.70 -21.01
CA LEU A 295 -1.44 18.04 -19.65
C LEU A 295 0.08 18.24 -19.57
N SER A 296 0.84 17.47 -20.36
CA SER A 296 2.28 17.56 -20.55
C SER A 296 2.65 17.18 -22.00
N SER A 297 3.94 17.04 -22.32
CA SER A 297 4.39 16.58 -23.64
C SER A 297 3.96 15.16 -23.98
N GLU A 298 3.64 14.33 -22.98
CA GLU A 298 3.38 12.89 -23.16
C GLU A 298 2.05 12.43 -22.55
N VAL A 299 1.32 13.32 -21.87
CA VAL A 299 0.07 12.99 -21.21
C VAL A 299 -1.04 13.92 -21.69
N TYR A 300 -2.17 13.34 -22.06
CA TYR A 300 -3.36 14.07 -22.46
C TYR A 300 -4.50 13.79 -21.49
N ARG A 301 -5.26 14.82 -21.12
CA ARG A 301 -6.35 14.72 -20.14
C ARG A 301 -7.67 15.20 -20.73
N GLN A 302 -8.76 14.54 -20.31
CA GLN A 302 -10.12 15.07 -20.41
C GLN A 302 -10.87 14.79 -19.11
N CYS A 303 -11.58 15.79 -18.60
CA CYS A 303 -12.40 15.64 -17.40
C CYS A 303 -13.87 15.44 -17.77
N PHE A 304 -14.52 14.55 -17.02
CA PHE A 304 -15.93 14.19 -17.08
C PHE A 304 -16.60 14.59 -15.77
N THR A 305 -17.90 14.34 -15.60
CA THR A 305 -18.62 14.80 -14.40
C THR A 305 -17.97 14.31 -13.09
N ASN A 306 -17.51 13.05 -13.05
CA ASN A 306 -17.08 12.42 -11.79
C ASN A 306 -15.57 12.13 -11.70
N LEU A 307 -14.82 12.22 -12.80
CA LEU A 307 -13.38 11.93 -12.85
C LEU A 307 -12.71 12.61 -14.04
N CYS A 308 -11.38 12.61 -14.07
CA CYS A 308 -10.62 12.90 -15.28
C CYS A 308 -9.92 11.63 -15.77
N LEU A 309 -9.85 11.45 -17.09
CA LEU A 309 -9.06 10.38 -17.71
C LEU A 309 -7.78 10.98 -18.30
N ASP A 310 -6.68 10.28 -18.07
CA ASP A 310 -5.37 10.52 -18.64
C ASP A 310 -5.03 9.48 -19.68
N TYR A 311 -4.45 9.92 -20.79
CA TYR A 311 -3.94 9.08 -21.86
C TYR A 311 -2.43 9.19 -21.96
N TYR A 312 -1.77 8.03 -21.90
CA TYR A 312 -0.34 7.82 -21.99
C TYR A 312 -0.03 7.02 -23.28
N PRO A 313 0.34 7.68 -24.38
CA PRO A 313 0.47 7.04 -25.69
C PRO A 313 1.55 5.94 -25.75
N ASN A 314 2.59 6.04 -24.92
CA ASN A 314 3.74 5.13 -24.91
C ASN A 314 3.58 3.96 -23.92
N THR A 315 2.52 3.95 -23.12
CA THR A 315 2.24 2.88 -22.16
C THR A 315 1.56 1.70 -22.86
N PRO A 316 1.87 0.44 -22.50
CA PRO A 316 1.16 -0.73 -23.01
C PRO A 316 -0.36 -0.64 -22.84
N LYS A 317 -1.09 -1.29 -23.76
CA LYS A 317 -2.55 -1.39 -23.70
C LYS A 317 -2.99 -1.98 -22.36
N GLY A 318 -4.10 -1.46 -21.83
CA GLY A 318 -4.63 -1.84 -20.52
C GLY A 318 -4.38 -0.77 -19.47
N LEU A 319 -3.19 -0.16 -19.50
CA LEU A 319 -2.78 0.92 -18.58
C LEU A 319 -2.50 2.25 -19.29
N ASN A 320 -2.72 2.34 -20.59
CA ASN A 320 -2.52 3.56 -21.38
C ASN A 320 -3.62 4.61 -21.19
N VAL A 321 -4.79 4.21 -20.66
CA VAL A 321 -5.81 5.14 -20.16
C VAL A 321 -6.04 4.86 -18.69
N ARG A 322 -5.94 5.88 -17.85
CA ARG A 322 -6.10 5.78 -16.39
C ARG A 322 -6.96 6.91 -15.87
N PRO A 323 -7.80 6.70 -14.85
CA PRO A 323 -8.35 7.81 -14.10
C PRO A 323 -7.23 8.60 -13.41
N ALA A 324 -7.38 9.91 -13.36
CA ALA A 324 -6.52 10.76 -12.57
C ALA A 324 -6.72 10.46 -11.08
N PRO A 325 -5.65 10.34 -10.28
CA PRO A 325 -5.71 9.93 -8.87
C PRO A 325 -6.12 11.12 -7.96
N LEU A 326 -7.30 11.70 -8.22
CA LEU A 326 -7.78 12.93 -7.60
C LEU A 326 -8.22 12.75 -6.14
N GLY A 327 -8.40 11.52 -5.69
CA GLY A 327 -8.75 11.18 -4.32
C GLY A 327 -7.67 11.54 -3.30
N TYR A 328 -6.38 11.49 -3.67
CA TYR A 328 -5.30 11.98 -2.81
C TYR A 328 -5.45 13.48 -2.53
N THR A 329 -5.72 14.28 -3.57
CA THR A 329 -5.95 15.72 -3.41
C THR A 329 -7.18 15.98 -2.56
N TYR A 330 -8.29 15.27 -2.82
CA TYR A 330 -9.51 15.41 -2.03
C TYR A 330 -9.26 15.04 -0.56
N LYS A 331 -8.58 13.92 -0.29
CA LYS A 331 -8.20 13.50 1.07
C LYS A 331 -7.43 14.59 1.80
N SER A 332 -6.40 15.16 1.17
CA SER A 332 -5.57 16.19 1.81
C SER A 332 -6.34 17.44 2.22
N LEU A 333 -7.43 17.76 1.51
CA LEU A 333 -8.23 18.97 1.74
C LEU A 333 -9.42 18.73 2.67
N TYR A 334 -10.07 17.57 2.58
CA TYR A 334 -11.40 17.33 3.15
C TYR A 334 -11.45 16.21 4.17
N TYR A 335 -10.50 15.27 4.16
CA TYR A 335 -10.53 14.16 5.10
C TYR A 335 -10.34 14.67 6.53
N LYS A 336 -11.40 14.49 7.33
CA LYS A 336 -11.39 14.70 8.77
C LYS A 336 -12.06 13.49 9.37
N PRO A 337 -11.32 12.55 10.00
CA PRO A 337 -11.94 11.42 10.65
C PRO A 337 -12.92 11.94 11.72
N GLY A 338 -14.22 11.82 11.45
CA GLY A 338 -15.27 12.15 12.39
C GLY A 338 -15.36 11.09 13.48
N VAL A 339 -15.72 11.50 14.69
CA VAL A 339 -16.17 10.59 15.77
C VAL A 339 -17.69 10.43 15.61
N PRO A 340 -18.22 9.35 15.01
CA PRO A 340 -19.68 9.16 14.90
C PRO A 340 -20.41 9.21 16.26
N LYS A 341 -21.59 9.85 16.25
CA LYS A 341 -22.57 9.73 17.34
C LYS A 341 -23.43 8.50 17.06
N ILE A 342 -23.30 7.48 17.88
CA ILE A 342 -24.11 6.25 17.82
C ILE A 342 -25.37 6.45 18.66
N ASP A 343 -26.52 6.03 18.13
CA ASP A 343 -27.76 5.89 18.88
C ASP A 343 -27.69 4.59 19.72
N ARG A 344 -27.42 4.71 21.02
CA ARG A 344 -26.98 3.61 21.92
C ARG A 344 -28.10 3.12 22.87
N ASP A 345 -29.37 3.23 22.49
CA ASP A 345 -30.50 2.99 23.41
C ASP A 345 -30.88 1.51 23.63
N THR A 346 -30.21 0.53 22.99
CA THR A 346 -30.65 -0.89 22.99
C THR A 346 -29.63 -1.93 23.47
N ILE A 347 -28.42 -1.55 23.90
CA ILE A 347 -27.35 -2.51 24.20
C ILE A 347 -27.08 -2.60 25.71
N SER A 348 -27.31 -3.79 26.29
CA SER A 348 -27.28 -4.01 27.74
C SER A 348 -26.00 -4.64 28.29
N GLU A 349 -25.23 -5.38 27.49
CA GLU A 349 -23.94 -5.97 27.90
C GLU A 349 -22.98 -6.03 26.69
N ILE A 350 -21.81 -5.40 26.80
CA ILE A 350 -20.78 -5.37 25.74
C ILE A 350 -19.61 -6.27 26.14
N THR A 351 -19.28 -7.23 25.28
CA THR A 351 -18.03 -8.01 25.35
C THR A 351 -17.00 -7.34 24.46
N ILE A 352 -15.80 -7.12 25.01
CA ILE A 352 -14.66 -6.54 24.28
C ILE A 352 -13.55 -7.59 24.22
N ARG A 353 -12.98 -7.77 23.03
CA ARG A 353 -11.71 -8.48 22.84
C ARG A 353 -10.72 -7.53 22.19
N VAL A 354 -9.48 -7.50 22.67
CA VAL A 354 -8.39 -6.71 22.09
C VAL A 354 -7.23 -7.65 21.78
N TRP A 355 -6.40 -7.25 20.82
CA TRP A 355 -5.16 -7.94 20.51
C TRP A 355 -4.18 -7.00 19.82
N GLU A 356 -2.91 -7.28 19.98
CA GLU A 356 -1.82 -6.60 19.30
C GLU A 356 -1.39 -7.40 18.07
N THR A 357 -0.90 -6.69 17.06
CA THR A 357 -0.25 -7.35 15.93
C THR A 357 1.15 -7.84 16.31
N TYR A 358 1.85 -7.09 17.17
CA TYR A 358 3.18 -7.43 17.65
C TYR A 358 3.25 -7.35 19.19
N PRO A 359 3.64 -8.41 19.91
CA PRO A 359 3.85 -8.33 21.37
C PRO A 359 5.13 -7.55 21.74
N LEU A 360 6.08 -7.43 20.80
CA LEU A 360 7.33 -6.67 20.91
C LEU A 360 7.38 -5.66 19.75
N VAL A 361 7.58 -4.37 20.06
CA VAL A 361 7.53 -3.27 19.09
C VAL A 361 8.81 -2.44 19.18
N ALA A 362 9.50 -2.20 18.06
CA ALA A 362 10.65 -1.28 18.08
C ALA A 362 10.21 0.18 18.24
N ASN A 363 11.07 1.04 18.80
CA ASN A 363 10.72 2.46 19.04
C ASN A 363 10.50 3.30 17.76
N TYR A 364 10.84 2.75 16.59
CA TYR A 364 10.61 3.34 15.26
C TYR A 364 9.55 2.58 14.44
N GLN A 365 8.92 1.55 15.00
CA GLN A 365 7.92 0.72 14.33
C GLN A 365 6.49 1.14 14.73
N ASN A 366 5.59 1.15 13.75
CA ASN A 366 4.16 1.29 14.01
C ASN A 366 3.59 0.02 14.65
N GLN A 367 2.76 0.19 15.69
CA GLN A 367 1.99 -0.90 16.29
C GLN A 367 0.57 -0.89 15.72
N LYS A 368 -0.05 -2.06 15.51
CA LYS A 368 -1.47 -2.15 15.16
C LYS A 368 -2.23 -2.91 16.26
N ILE A 369 -3.22 -2.24 16.84
CA ILE A 369 -4.12 -2.79 17.85
C ILE A 369 -5.46 -3.12 17.18
N GLY A 370 -5.94 -4.34 17.37
CA GLY A 370 -7.27 -4.78 16.96
C GLY A 370 -8.24 -4.80 18.13
N VAL A 371 -9.52 -4.57 17.83
CA VAL A 371 -10.61 -4.68 18.80
C VAL A 371 -11.82 -5.36 18.16
N ARG A 372 -12.52 -6.20 18.93
CA ARG A 372 -13.80 -6.81 18.56
C ARG A 372 -14.83 -6.57 19.66
N LEU A 373 -16.02 -6.14 19.26
CA LEU A 373 -17.15 -5.81 20.12
C LEU A 373 -18.36 -6.67 19.79
N GLU A 374 -18.97 -7.23 20.84
CA GLU A 374 -20.14 -8.11 20.70
C GLU A 374 -21.15 -7.82 21.83
N SER A 375 -22.45 -8.01 21.57
CA SER A 375 -23.50 -8.04 22.60
C SER A 375 -24.36 -9.29 22.42
N GLY A 376 -24.40 -10.15 23.43
CA GLY A 376 -25.17 -11.41 23.35
C GLY A 376 -24.77 -12.31 22.18
N ASN A 377 -23.48 -12.31 21.80
CA ASN A 377 -22.89 -12.96 20.61
C ASN A 377 -23.21 -12.31 19.25
N GLU A 378 -23.92 -11.20 19.20
CA GLU A 378 -24.08 -10.41 17.98
C GLU A 378 -22.96 -9.36 17.87
N PRO A 379 -22.25 -9.24 16.74
CA PRO A 379 -21.24 -8.22 16.58
C PRO A 379 -21.83 -6.81 16.60
N LEU A 380 -21.12 -5.90 17.25
CA LEU A 380 -21.54 -4.51 17.37
C LEU A 380 -20.87 -3.67 16.29
N GLU A 381 -21.60 -3.34 15.23
CA GLU A 381 -21.16 -2.45 14.16
C GLU A 381 -21.27 -0.97 14.55
N ASN A 382 -20.43 -0.13 13.95
CA ASN A 382 -20.39 1.33 14.08
C ASN A 382 -19.97 1.85 15.46
N PHE A 383 -19.40 1.00 16.32
CA PHE A 383 -18.86 1.38 17.63
C PHE A 383 -17.47 1.98 17.56
N ILE A 384 -17.22 3.01 18.38
CA ILE A 384 -15.94 3.73 18.40
C ILE A 384 -15.26 3.51 19.75
N PRO A 385 -14.33 2.55 19.83
CA PRO A 385 -13.48 2.39 20.99
C PRO A 385 -12.50 3.55 21.14
N ILE A 386 -12.09 3.80 22.38
CA ILE A 386 -11.03 4.75 22.71
C ILE A 386 -9.88 3.94 23.28
N LEU A 387 -8.72 4.02 22.64
CA LEU A 387 -7.47 3.54 23.20
C LEU A 387 -6.88 4.61 24.11
N THR A 388 -6.45 4.24 25.31
CA THR A 388 -5.59 5.05 26.17
C THR A 388 -4.27 4.32 26.34
N LEU A 389 -3.18 4.88 25.82
CA LEU A 389 -1.81 4.42 26.08
C LEU A 389 -1.31 5.08 27.36
N VAL A 390 -0.68 4.30 28.23
CA VAL A 390 0.03 4.78 29.42
C VAL A 390 1.52 4.68 29.14
N ILE A 391 2.16 5.81 28.89
CA ILE A 391 3.59 5.87 28.62
C ILE A 391 4.33 6.24 29.91
N PRO A 392 5.22 5.38 30.42
CA PRO A 392 6.02 5.69 31.60
C PRO A 392 6.77 7.02 31.47
N GLY A 393 6.54 7.93 32.41
CA GLY A 393 7.17 9.26 32.43
C GLY A 393 6.53 10.33 31.54
N SER A 394 5.71 9.94 30.54
CA SER A 394 5.09 10.89 29.59
C SER A 394 3.57 11.08 29.79
N GLY A 395 2.93 10.22 30.58
CA GLY A 395 1.51 10.31 30.92
C GLY A 395 0.61 9.48 29.99
N GLU A 396 -0.68 9.83 29.94
CA GLU A 396 -1.67 9.12 29.13
C GLU A 396 -1.87 9.80 27.76
N ILE A 397 -1.85 9.02 26.68
CA ILE A 397 -2.23 9.48 25.33
C ILE A 397 -3.49 8.75 24.90
N LYS A 398 -4.46 9.47 24.35
CA LYS A 398 -5.73 8.90 23.88
C LYS A 398 -5.81 8.89 22.36
N TYR A 399 -6.22 7.76 21.82
CA TYR A 399 -6.52 7.57 20.41
C TYR A 399 -7.97 7.10 20.25
N THR A 400 -8.55 7.42 19.10
CA THR A 400 -9.90 6.98 18.75
C THR A 400 -9.79 5.96 17.64
N PHE A 401 -10.35 4.77 17.85
CA PHE A 401 -10.44 3.76 16.79
C PHE A 401 -11.37 4.24 15.67
N PRO A 402 -11.21 3.72 14.44
CA PRO A 402 -12.30 3.73 13.47
C PRO A 402 -13.56 3.03 14.03
N PRO A 403 -14.75 3.32 13.48
CA PRO A 403 -15.96 2.57 13.84
C PRO A 403 -15.78 1.07 13.53
N THR A 404 -16.36 0.20 14.36
CA THR A 404 -16.36 -1.24 14.12
C THR A 404 -17.16 -1.60 12.87
N ASN A 405 -16.71 -2.60 12.12
CA ASN A 405 -17.40 -3.14 10.96
C ASN A 405 -18.52 -4.13 11.34
N GLN A 406 -19.13 -4.79 10.35
CA GLN A 406 -20.23 -5.76 10.53
C GLN A 406 -19.85 -6.97 11.38
N ASP A 407 -18.57 -7.31 11.45
CA ASP A 407 -18.04 -8.36 12.33
C ASP A 407 -17.73 -7.84 13.74
N GLY A 408 -18.12 -6.59 14.03
CA GLY A 408 -17.85 -5.92 15.29
C GLY A 408 -16.38 -5.58 15.49
N THR A 409 -15.56 -5.60 14.43
CA THR A 409 -14.10 -5.43 14.52
C THR A 409 -13.65 -4.05 14.05
N SER A 410 -12.60 -3.51 14.69
CA SER A 410 -11.91 -2.28 14.28
C SER A 410 -10.41 -2.40 14.55
N TYR A 411 -9.60 -1.58 13.87
CA TYR A 411 -8.15 -1.58 14.02
C TYR A 411 -7.62 -0.15 14.11
N LEU A 412 -6.59 0.04 14.91
CA LEU A 412 -5.89 1.31 15.07
C LEU A 412 -4.39 1.09 14.89
N VAL A 413 -3.76 1.92 14.05
CA VAL A 413 -2.30 1.96 13.90
C VAL A 413 -1.77 3.10 14.77
N LEU A 414 -0.76 2.80 15.57
CA LEU A 414 -0.04 3.73 16.42
C LEU A 414 1.27 4.09 15.74
N ASP A 415 1.59 5.37 15.74
CA ASP A 415 2.91 5.87 15.35
C ASP A 415 3.99 5.30 16.28
N PRO A 416 5.26 5.32 15.87
CA PRO A 416 6.33 4.77 16.68
C PRO A 416 6.48 5.51 18.01
N ILE A 417 6.67 4.74 19.08
CA ILE A 417 6.77 5.26 20.45
C ILE A 417 8.24 5.32 20.84
N ASP A 418 8.79 6.53 20.86
CA ASP A 418 10.19 6.77 21.23
C ASP A 418 10.36 6.77 22.76
N VAL A 419 10.57 5.58 23.33
CA VAL A 419 10.88 5.36 24.75
C VAL A 419 12.07 4.43 24.90
N GLU A 420 12.60 4.33 26.13
CA GLU A 420 13.72 3.45 26.42
C GLU A 420 13.40 1.98 26.07
N ASN A 421 14.41 1.27 25.57
CA ASN A 421 14.31 -0.15 25.29
C ASN A 421 13.95 -0.96 26.56
N GLY A 422 13.06 -1.94 26.43
CA GLY A 422 12.53 -2.73 27.54
C GLY A 422 11.34 -2.07 28.25
N THR A 423 10.83 -0.95 27.75
CA THR A 423 9.68 -0.26 28.35
C THR A 423 8.39 -0.99 28.01
N ARG A 424 7.64 -1.41 29.04
CA ARG A 424 6.28 -1.93 28.89
C ARG A 424 5.31 -0.77 28.69
N ILE A 425 4.52 -0.82 27.62
CA ILE A 425 3.46 0.13 27.31
C ILE A 425 2.13 -0.53 27.65
N GLU A 426 1.54 -0.11 28.76
CA GLU A 426 0.19 -0.52 29.10
C GLU A 426 -0.81 0.29 28.26
N TYR A 427 -1.85 -0.38 27.81
CA TYR A 427 -2.94 0.29 27.13
C TYR A 427 -4.29 -0.19 27.63
N LYS A 428 -5.27 0.68 27.46
CA LYS A 428 -6.64 0.44 27.86
C LYS A 428 -7.57 0.79 26.72
N VAL A 429 -8.33 -0.17 26.22
CA VAL A 429 -9.40 0.07 25.25
C VAL A 429 -10.70 0.14 26.00
N CYS A 430 -11.38 1.28 25.92
CA CYS A 430 -12.70 1.48 26.50
C CYS A 430 -13.75 1.71 25.42
N VAL A 431 -14.96 1.21 25.67
CA VAL A 431 -16.15 1.56 24.91
C VAL A 431 -17.24 2.00 25.89
N GLY A 432 -17.82 3.17 25.64
CA GLY A 432 -18.81 3.76 26.56
C GLY A 432 -20.22 3.21 26.36
N SER A 433 -20.93 2.92 27.46
CA SER A 433 -22.39 2.88 27.53
C SER A 433 -22.92 4.18 28.19
N GLN A 434 -24.14 4.63 27.86
CA GLN A 434 -24.73 5.82 28.51
C GLN A 434 -25.12 5.58 29.99
N LYS A 435 -25.04 4.34 30.52
CA LYS A 435 -25.17 4.08 31.97
C LYS A 435 -23.92 4.45 32.79
N GLU A 436 -22.99 5.20 32.22
CA GLU A 436 -21.68 5.57 32.80
C GLU A 436 -20.73 4.39 33.10
N GLU A 437 -21.12 3.16 32.77
CA GLU A 437 -20.19 2.03 32.77
C GLU A 437 -19.42 2.01 31.44
N ASN A 438 -18.16 2.45 31.50
CA ASN A 438 -17.19 2.19 30.45
C ASN A 438 -16.76 0.73 30.59
N TYR A 439 -17.07 -0.09 29.58
CA TYR A 439 -16.46 -1.40 29.46
C TYR A 439 -15.04 -1.18 28.97
N CYS A 440 -14.06 -1.61 29.75
CA CYS A 440 -12.65 -1.42 29.41
C CYS A 440 -11.91 -2.75 29.55
N ILE A 441 -11.02 -3.01 28.60
CA ILE A 441 -9.99 -4.04 28.70
C ILE A 441 -8.63 -3.34 28.77
N VAL A 442 -7.76 -3.87 29.61
CA VAL A 442 -6.36 -3.44 29.74
C VAL A 442 -5.49 -4.58 29.25
N ASP A 443 -4.51 -4.25 28.43
CA ASP A 443 -3.47 -5.17 27.99
C ASP A 443 -2.16 -4.38 27.83
N ASP A 444 -1.10 -5.02 27.35
CA ASP A 444 0.20 -4.39 27.18
C ASP A 444 1.04 -4.98 26.05
N PHE A 445 1.97 -4.16 25.55
CA PHE A 445 3.07 -4.63 24.70
C PHE A 445 4.39 -4.03 25.17
N MET A 446 5.50 -4.59 24.72
CA MET A 446 6.83 -4.12 25.12
C MET A 446 7.52 -3.39 23.98
N ILE A 447 8.11 -2.23 24.30
CA ILE A 447 9.06 -1.58 23.41
C ILE A 447 10.37 -2.33 23.51
N TRP A 448 10.75 -3.02 22.45
CA TRP A 448 11.96 -3.82 22.39
C TRP A 448 12.69 -3.55 21.07
N ALA A 449 13.87 -2.95 21.17
CA ALA A 449 14.82 -2.73 20.10
C ALA A 449 16.11 -3.50 20.41
N GLU A 450 16.54 -4.38 19.51
CA GLU A 450 17.89 -4.97 19.56
C GLU A 450 18.91 -4.14 18.78
#